data_AF-A0A3D1V9L8-F1
#
_entry.id   AF-A0A3D1V9L8-F1
#
_cell.length_a   1.000
_cell.length_b   1.000
_cell.length_c   1.000
_cell.angle_alpha   90.00
_cell.angle_beta   90.00
_cell.angle_gamma   90.00
#
_symmetry.space_group_name_H-M   'P 1'
#
loop_
_entity.id
_entity.type
_entity.pdbx_description
1 polymer ?
#
loop_
_entity_poly.entity_id
_entity_poly.type
_entity_poly.pdbx_seq_one_letter_code
_entity_poly.pdbx_strand_id
1 'polypeptide(L)'
;ATGQRQRKLLAIVETAGQISIADLALQIGGTRDSVRDDLYDLVSKGLFSGYADWNRGILYTRAASDLRGSKTCPNCGGQLEIAGKGLIRCPYCGAEIFLP
;
A
#
# COMPACT_ATOMS: atom_id res chain seq x y z
N ALA A 1 2.39 3.72 -21.73
CA ALA A 1 1.48 4.69 -21.07
C ALA A 1 1.31 4.33 -19.59
N THR A 2 2.33 4.55 -18.78
CA THR A 2 2.37 4.12 -17.36
C THR A 2 1.40 4.94 -16.49
N GLY A 3 1.20 6.23 -16.82
CA GLY A 3 0.35 7.12 -16.04
C GLY A 3 -1.16 6.79 -16.06
N GLN A 4 -1.71 6.22 -17.13
CA GLN A 4 -3.15 5.84 -17.15
C GLN A 4 -3.44 4.67 -16.22
N ARG A 5 -2.54 3.70 -16.18
CA ARG A 5 -2.64 2.52 -15.32
C ARG A 5 -2.57 2.92 -13.84
N GLN A 6 -1.57 3.73 -13.48
CA GLN A 6 -1.40 4.22 -12.10
C GLN A 6 -2.58 5.06 -11.62
N ARG A 7 -3.14 5.92 -12.48
CA ARG A 7 -4.38 6.67 -12.17
C ARG A 7 -5.56 5.75 -11.92
N LYS A 8 -5.71 4.68 -12.72
CA LYS A 8 -6.78 3.69 -12.54
C LYS A 8 -6.59 2.94 -11.22
N LEU A 9 -5.37 2.49 -10.92
CA LEU A 9 -5.05 1.84 -9.65
C LEU A 9 -5.43 2.76 -8.48
N LEU A 10 -4.94 4.01 -8.49
CA LEU A 10 -5.21 4.98 -7.43
C LEU A 10 -6.72 5.17 -7.20
N ALA A 11 -7.49 5.37 -8.27
CA ALA A 11 -8.94 5.53 -8.18
C ALA A 11 -9.66 4.31 -7.57
N ILE A 12 -9.19 3.09 -7.86
CA ILE A 12 -9.76 1.85 -7.29
C ILE A 12 -9.43 1.77 -5.80
N VAL A 13 -8.18 1.98 -5.41
CA VAL A 13 -7.75 1.78 -4.02
C VAL A 13 -8.28 2.87 -3.08
N GLU A 14 -8.43 4.11 -3.55
CA GLU A 14 -9.04 5.20 -2.76
C GLU A 14 -10.52 4.95 -2.46
N THR A 15 -11.24 4.29 -3.37
CA THR A 15 -12.68 4.03 -3.22
C THR A 15 -12.98 2.73 -2.50
N ALA A 16 -12.14 1.70 -2.66
CA ALA A 16 -12.38 0.37 -2.08
C ALA A 16 -12.11 0.30 -0.57
N GLY A 17 -11.20 1.13 -0.04
CA GLY A 17 -10.73 1.07 1.34
C GLY A 17 -9.83 -0.14 1.61
N GLN A 18 -10.25 -1.35 1.23
CA GLN A 18 -9.41 -2.55 1.17
C GLN A 18 -9.73 -3.35 -0.10
N ILE A 19 -8.72 -3.96 -0.72
CA ILE A 19 -8.91 -4.77 -1.93
C ILE A 19 -7.91 -5.92 -2.02
N SER A 20 -8.34 -7.03 -2.63
CA SER A 20 -7.44 -8.11 -3.01
C SER A 20 -6.45 -7.63 -4.09
N ILE A 21 -5.17 -7.85 -3.88
CA ILE A 21 -4.10 -7.51 -4.82
C ILE A 21 -4.26 -8.31 -6.13
N ALA A 22 -4.79 -9.53 -6.04
CA ALA A 22 -5.08 -10.34 -7.22
C ALA A 22 -6.22 -9.74 -8.06
N ASP A 23 -7.31 -9.31 -7.42
CA ASP A 23 -8.42 -8.61 -8.10
C ASP A 23 -7.95 -7.30 -8.70
N LEU A 24 -7.20 -6.51 -7.94
CA LEU A 24 -6.65 -5.25 -8.42
C LEU A 24 -5.78 -5.47 -9.66
N ALA A 25 -4.89 -6.46 -9.63
CA ALA A 25 -4.04 -6.83 -10.74
C ALA A 25 -4.88 -7.21 -11.98
N LEU A 26 -5.94 -8.00 -11.83
CA LEU A 26 -6.85 -8.35 -12.93
C LEU A 26 -7.55 -7.11 -13.51
N GLN A 27 -8.06 -6.22 -12.66
CA GLN A 27 -8.78 -5.01 -13.09
C GLN A 27 -7.90 -4.02 -13.86
N ILE A 28 -6.61 -3.95 -13.54
CA ILE A 28 -5.65 -3.06 -14.22
C ILE A 28 -4.84 -3.79 -15.32
N GLY A 29 -5.12 -5.07 -15.57
CA GLY A 29 -4.43 -5.87 -16.58
C GLY A 29 -2.95 -6.09 -16.25
N GLY A 30 -2.63 -6.57 -15.05
CA GLY A 30 -1.26 -6.81 -14.59
C GLY A 30 -1.10 -8.02 -13.68
N THR A 31 0.05 -8.07 -13.02
CA THR A 31 0.44 -9.07 -12.03
C THR A 31 0.57 -8.44 -10.64
N ARG A 32 0.63 -9.28 -9.60
CA ARG A 32 0.90 -8.84 -8.22
C ARG A 32 2.18 -8.00 -8.12
N ASP A 33 3.21 -8.39 -8.86
CA ASP A 33 4.50 -7.69 -8.88
C ASP A 33 4.37 -6.30 -9.52
N SER A 34 3.66 -6.21 -10.65
CA SER A 34 3.39 -4.89 -11.26
C SER A 34 2.55 -3.97 -10.37
N VAL A 35 1.60 -4.50 -9.59
CA VAL A 35 0.86 -3.72 -8.59
C VAL A 35 1.80 -3.18 -7.52
N ARG A 36 2.77 -3.98 -7.07
CA ARG A 36 3.78 -3.54 -6.09
C ARG A 36 4.61 -2.38 -6.63
N ASP A 37 5.12 -2.50 -7.86
CA ASP A 37 5.89 -1.45 -8.52
C ASP A 37 5.06 -0.16 -8.70
N ASP A 38 3.81 -0.29 -9.16
CA ASP A 38 2.88 0.83 -9.30
C ASP A 38 2.63 1.53 -7.95
N LEU A 39 2.49 0.77 -6.85
CA LEU A 39 2.34 1.33 -5.49
C LEU A 39 3.59 2.10 -5.04
N TYR A 40 4.78 1.56 -5.26
CA TYR A 40 6.03 2.25 -4.90
C TYR A 40 6.20 3.58 -5.65
N ASP A 41 5.84 3.60 -6.93
CA ASP A 41 5.89 4.82 -7.73
C ASP A 41 4.84 5.85 -7.27
N LEU A 42 3.62 5.43 -6.94
CA LEU A 42 2.59 6.32 -6.39
C LEU A 42 3.01 6.93 -5.05
N VAL A 43 3.66 6.16 -4.18
CA VAL A 43 4.17 6.64 -2.89
C VAL A 43 5.29 7.65 -3.08
N SER A 44 6.21 7.37 -4.01
CA SER A 44 7.30 8.30 -4.37
C SER A 44 6.77 9.61 -4.94
N LYS A 45 5.59 9.59 -5.56
CA LYS A 45 4.87 10.78 -6.07
C LYS A 45 4.00 11.47 -5.02
N GLY A 46 3.92 10.94 -3.81
CA GLY A 46 3.08 11.49 -2.75
C GLY A 46 1.58 11.22 -2.91
N LEU A 47 1.21 10.28 -3.79
CA LEU A 47 -0.18 10.06 -4.24
C LEU A 47 -0.90 8.93 -3.50
N PHE A 48 -0.17 8.09 -2.75
CA PHE A 48 -0.78 6.95 -2.06
C PHE A 48 -0.29 6.83 -0.61
N SER A 49 -1.18 6.35 0.26
CA SER A 49 -0.89 6.00 1.65
C SER A 49 -1.70 4.77 2.06
N GLY A 50 -1.08 3.87 2.80
CA GLY A 50 -1.73 2.62 3.18
C GLY A 50 -0.75 1.56 3.65
N TYR A 51 -1.18 0.30 3.64
CA TYR A 51 -0.32 -0.85 3.89
C TYR A 51 -0.80 -2.09 3.12
N ALA A 52 0.13 -2.94 2.72
CA ALA A 52 -0.14 -4.21 2.06
C ALA A 52 0.25 -5.38 2.96
N ASP A 53 -0.67 -6.31 3.13
CA ASP A 53 -0.35 -7.67 3.59
C ASP A 53 -0.10 -8.54 2.36
N TRP A 54 1.17 -8.72 2.00
CA TRP A 54 1.57 -9.54 0.87
C TRP A 54 1.29 -11.03 1.04
N ASN A 55 1.26 -11.50 2.29
CA ASN A 55 0.99 -12.89 2.61
C ASN A 55 -0.49 -13.21 2.35
N ARG A 56 -1.39 -12.36 2.87
CA ARG A 56 -2.85 -12.46 2.61
C ARG A 56 -3.24 -11.96 1.22
N GLY A 57 -2.37 -11.18 0.58
CA GLY A 57 -2.65 -10.55 -0.72
C GLY A 57 -3.71 -9.46 -0.64
N ILE A 58 -3.77 -8.73 0.46
CA ILE A 58 -4.74 -7.63 0.67
C ILE A 58 -3.99 -6.30 0.78
N LEU A 59 -4.47 -5.30 0.04
CA LEU A 59 -4.07 -3.91 0.15
C LEU A 59 -5.10 -3.15 0.97
N TYR A 60 -4.63 -2.38 1.95
CA TYR A 60 -5.44 -1.51 2.80
C TYR A 60 -5.06 -0.06 2.53
N THR A 61 -6.04 0.74 2.15
CA THR A 61 -5.89 2.18 1.97
C THR A 61 -6.16 2.86 3.30
N ARG A 62 -5.24 3.74 3.71
CA ARG A 62 -5.38 4.49 4.96
C ARG A 62 -4.66 5.82 4.86
N ALA A 63 -5.25 6.87 5.42
CA ALA A 63 -4.66 8.19 5.36
C ALA A 63 -3.26 8.20 6.03
N ALA A 64 -2.32 8.97 5.45
CA ALA A 64 -0.98 9.10 6.02
C ALA A 64 -1.02 9.59 7.48
N SER A 65 -1.98 10.47 7.82
CA SER A 65 -2.18 10.99 9.18
C SER A 65 -2.54 9.91 10.20
N ASP A 66 -3.29 8.88 9.79
CA ASP A 66 -3.64 7.74 10.66
C ASP A 66 -2.44 6.83 10.93
N LEU A 67 -1.51 6.75 9.97
CA LEU A 67 -0.36 5.85 10.03
C LEU A 67 0.84 6.52 10.72
N ARG A 68 1.05 7.83 10.47
CA ARG A 68 2.12 8.61 11.11
C ARG A 68 1.92 8.66 12.62
N GLY A 69 2.98 8.35 13.36
CA GLY A 69 2.94 8.37 14.83
C GLY A 69 2.35 7.10 15.46
N SER A 70 1.84 6.15 14.67
CA SER A 70 1.55 4.82 15.20
C SER A 70 2.86 4.13 15.57
N LYS A 71 2.91 3.61 16.80
CA LYS A 71 4.03 2.80 17.31
C LYS A 71 3.83 1.30 17.09
N THR A 72 2.77 0.93 16.37
CA THR A 72 2.38 -0.46 16.12
C THR A 72 2.02 -0.66 14.66
N CYS A 73 2.32 -1.87 14.16
CA CYS A 73 1.93 -2.31 12.84
C CYS A 73 0.39 -2.43 12.77
N PRO A 74 -0.29 -1.77 11.83
CA PRO A 74 -1.75 -1.84 11.70
C PRO A 74 -2.24 -3.24 11.28
N ASN A 75 -1.37 -4.08 10.72
CA ASN A 75 -1.74 -5.42 10.28
C ASN A 75 -1.69 -6.49 11.40
N CYS A 76 -0.72 -6.40 12.32
CA CYS A 76 -0.51 -7.44 13.35
C CYS A 76 -0.39 -6.93 14.79
N GLY A 77 -0.34 -5.62 15.00
CA GLY A 77 -0.12 -5.02 16.33
C GLY A 77 1.32 -5.05 16.83
N GLY A 78 2.26 -5.64 16.08
CA GLY A 78 3.68 -5.69 16.46
C GLY A 78 4.29 -4.30 16.61
N GLN A 79 5.21 -4.13 17.56
CA GLN A 79 5.81 -2.84 17.88
C GLN A 79 6.68 -2.34 16.72
N LEU A 80 6.26 -1.25 16.09
CA LEU A 80 6.90 -0.73 14.88
C LEU A 80 7.17 0.74 15.07
N GLU A 81 8.42 1.15 14.91
CA GLU A 81 8.75 2.56 14.89
C GLU A 81 8.52 3.10 13.49
N ILE A 82 7.33 3.69 13.27
CA ILE A 82 7.01 4.40 12.04
C ILE A 82 7.68 5.78 12.11
N ALA A 83 9.00 5.80 11.91
CA ALA A 83 9.81 7.01 11.84
C ALA A 83 10.10 7.35 10.37
N GLY A 84 9.49 8.43 9.87
CA GLY A 84 9.86 9.02 8.58
C GLY A 84 8.81 8.93 7.47
N LYS A 85 9.31 8.88 6.23
CA LYS A 85 8.55 8.82 4.97
C LYS A 85 9.10 7.67 4.13
N GLY A 86 8.27 7.11 3.25
CA GLY A 86 8.63 6.04 2.33
C GLY A 86 8.03 4.68 2.69
N LEU A 87 8.78 3.62 2.39
CA LEU A 87 8.39 2.24 2.61
C LEU A 87 8.90 1.72 3.95
N ILE A 88 8.00 1.25 4.80
CA ILE A 88 8.34 0.65 6.09
C ILE A 88 7.86 -0.79 6.10
N ARG A 89 8.78 -1.73 6.30
CA ARG A 89 8.45 -3.16 6.36
C ARG A 89 8.37 -3.61 7.83
N CYS A 90 7.24 -4.17 8.22
CA CYS A 90 7.06 -4.74 9.54
C CYS A 90 7.91 -6.02 9.69
N PRO A 91 8.82 -6.10 10.68
CA PRO A 91 9.68 -7.27 10.86
C PRO A 91 8.92 -8.49 11.42
N TYR A 92 7.72 -8.29 11.98
CA TYR A 92 6.93 -9.35 12.60
C TYR A 92 6.04 -10.10 11.61
N CYS A 93 5.28 -9.38 10.78
CA CYS A 93 4.35 -10.00 9.81
C CYS A 93 4.74 -9.78 8.35
N GLY A 94 5.79 -8.99 8.08
CA GLY A 94 6.24 -8.69 6.72
C GLY A 94 5.34 -7.72 5.95
N ALA A 95 4.30 -7.14 6.58
CA ALA A 95 3.47 -6.13 5.96
C ALA A 95 4.30 -4.90 5.57
N GLU A 96 3.99 -4.33 4.42
CA GLU A 96 4.64 -3.11 3.93
C GLU A 96 3.70 -1.93 4.09
N ILE A 97 4.17 -0.90 4.78
CA ILE A 97 3.45 0.33 5.06
C ILE A 97 4.02 1.41 4.15
N PHE A 98 3.11 2.12 3.49
CA PHE A 98 3.37 3.09 2.46
C PHE A 98 3.03 4.48 2.98
N LEU A 99 4.06 5.32 3.12
CA LEU A 99 3.92 6.69 3.58
C LEU A 99 4.57 7.67 2.58
N PRO A 100 3.85 8.69 2.11
CA PRO A 100 4.40 9.75 1.27
C PRO A 100 5.24 10.77 2.07
#